data_AF-A0A016TK88-F1
#
_entry.id   AF-A0A016TK88-F1
#
_cell.length_a   1.000
_cell.length_b   1.000
_cell.length_c   1.000
_cell.angle_alpha   90.00
_cell.angle_beta   90.00
_cell.angle_gamma   90.00
#
_symmetry.space_group_name_H-M   'P 1'
#
loop_
_entity.id
_entity.type
_entity.pdbx_description
1 polymer ?
#
loop_
_entity_poly.entity_id
_entity_poly.type
_entity_poly.pdbx_seq_one_letter_code
_entity_poly.pdbx_strand_id
1 'polypeptide(L)'
;MRVELHPVFNVHINLEDLRNVDLSTRGYYQVRLTPRPSPPFTSVDIQCADTGRTNEEEFILPPSTTGGIGISRSVELTYIDETLPLGDSFLVALRLDAHSDLELTYNLILDVELWSMDRHRPPNLSFFELDSRRTVEVALRPAQLTAASRQIFFEHSAYAVLNMTVFASLVSVLPRRKRQPPDPTVDTKSKQVHLTTGSILLQSISSIERFAIKNMKKMVTSVHIDACDVGTEMKSLKCRLEATPNPWVELEDISVSLSSRLSLLYNQLVRLCTGSSAISSMLLQNYLKFREKMLAEAFFFVENPPSELSKYAPTDKIFSLLSKSKYLEKLPRFPIFCPEMDSSISNWCLIVEERFLAELKVPNFHLRNCSLDQKVGPSSIGPMGDSLPVLRNDPPRLNTRFSWLRRKSANGTVTPKCAQQTDSCRSPQSCPEEHPLATFPPEEDFTAIVEFVMEREQLKSALQEQRLFDGFLYRNLNMRAQRLESRLSSGHAAPLHSEDQGQAWCR
;
A
#
# COMPACT_ATOMS: atom_id res chain seq x y z
N MET A 1 17.57 -19.31 34.26
CA MET A 1 17.68 -20.07 32.98
C MET A 1 17.06 -19.20 31.89
N ARG A 2 17.69 -19.05 30.71
CA ARG A 2 17.16 -18.19 29.63
C ARG A 2 16.55 -19.07 28.54
N VAL A 3 15.32 -18.78 28.13
CA VAL A 3 14.74 -19.32 26.89
C VAL A 3 15.16 -18.43 25.74
N GLU A 4 15.65 -19.03 24.68
CA GLU A 4 16.02 -18.37 23.43
C GLU A 4 14.91 -18.65 22.41
N LEU A 5 14.18 -17.60 22.05
CA LEU A 5 13.16 -17.67 21.00
C LEU A 5 13.86 -17.48 19.65
N HIS A 6 13.58 -18.33 18.67
CA HIS A 6 14.22 -18.29 17.35
C HIS A 6 13.16 -17.95 16.29
N PRO A 7 12.98 -16.66 15.93
CA PRO A 7 11.99 -16.25 14.95
C PRO A 7 12.45 -16.53 13.53
N VAL A 8 11.53 -16.98 12.68
CA VAL A 8 11.76 -17.20 11.25
C VAL A 8 10.70 -16.48 10.44
N PHE A 9 11.16 -15.66 9.49
CA PHE A 9 10.36 -15.07 8.44
C PHE A 9 10.53 -15.84 7.15
N ASN A 10 9.44 -15.97 6.39
CA ASN A 10 9.49 -16.37 5.00
C ASN A 10 9.06 -15.20 4.13
N VAL A 11 9.74 -15.01 3.00
CA VAL A 11 9.43 -14.02 1.96
C VAL A 11 9.31 -14.78 0.64
N HIS A 12 8.08 -14.97 0.17
CA HIS A 12 7.81 -15.55 -1.14
C HIS A 12 7.73 -14.44 -2.18
N ILE A 13 8.57 -14.51 -3.20
CA ILE A 13 8.75 -13.52 -4.26
C ILE A 13 8.35 -14.14 -5.58
N ASN A 14 7.36 -13.57 -6.26
CA ASN A 14 6.95 -13.96 -7.60
C ASN A 14 7.43 -12.91 -8.59
N LEU A 15 8.16 -13.35 -9.61
CA LEU A 15 8.49 -12.55 -10.78
C LEU A 15 7.41 -12.85 -11.81
N GLU A 16 6.47 -11.92 -12.02
CA GLU A 16 5.29 -12.15 -12.86
C GLU A 16 5.69 -12.09 -14.35
N ASP A 17 6.18 -10.93 -14.79
CA ASP A 17 6.58 -10.64 -16.16
C ASP A 17 7.67 -9.56 -16.23
N LEU A 18 8.44 -9.58 -17.31
CA LEU A 18 9.41 -8.56 -17.69
C LEU A 18 8.94 -7.89 -18.99
N ARG A 19 8.43 -6.67 -18.90
CA ARG A 19 8.08 -5.85 -20.07
C ARG A 19 9.28 -5.10 -20.61
N ASN A 20 9.64 -5.37 -21.86
CA ASN A 20 10.54 -4.52 -22.63
C ASN A 20 9.90 -3.13 -22.86
N VAL A 21 10.65 -2.06 -22.58
CA VAL A 21 10.26 -0.69 -22.91
C VAL A 21 11.16 -0.13 -24.01
N ASP A 22 12.49 -0.26 -23.85
CA ASP A 22 13.50 0.08 -24.86
C ASP A 22 14.85 -0.62 -24.54
N LEU A 23 14.83 -1.95 -24.42
CA LEU A 23 16.04 -2.77 -24.31
C LEU A 23 16.83 -2.73 -25.62
N SER A 24 18.09 -2.32 -25.50
CA SER A 24 18.98 -1.97 -26.61
C SER A 24 19.44 -3.16 -27.45
N THR A 25 19.49 -4.36 -26.87
CA THR A 25 19.91 -5.60 -27.55
C THR A 25 18.76 -6.59 -27.73
N ARG A 26 18.94 -7.55 -28.64
CA ARG A 26 18.08 -8.74 -28.77
C ARG A 26 18.91 -9.93 -28.35
N GLY A 27 18.36 -10.73 -27.45
CA GLY A 27 19.17 -11.59 -26.59
C GLY A 27 18.32 -12.39 -25.62
N TYR A 28 18.99 -13.21 -24.83
CA TYR A 28 18.38 -13.86 -23.67
C TYR A 28 18.50 -12.92 -22.46
N TYR A 29 17.45 -12.85 -21.65
CA TYR A 29 17.41 -12.06 -20.42
C TYR A 29 17.08 -12.94 -19.21
N GLN A 30 17.64 -12.56 -18.07
CA GLN A 30 17.36 -13.15 -16.76
C GLN A 30 17.18 -12.03 -15.73
N VAL A 31 16.32 -12.28 -14.75
CA VAL A 31 16.29 -11.52 -13.49
C VAL A 31 17.00 -12.35 -12.42
N ARG A 32 17.93 -11.73 -11.69
CA ARG A 32 18.61 -12.34 -10.55
C ARG A 32 18.26 -11.61 -9.26
N LEU A 33 18.04 -12.40 -8.21
CA LEU A 33 17.61 -11.97 -6.88
C LEU A 33 18.71 -12.33 -5.88
N THR A 34 19.38 -11.33 -5.32
CA THR A 34 20.49 -11.52 -4.38
C THR A 34 20.12 -10.90 -3.02
N PRO A 35 19.65 -11.70 -2.05
CA PRO A 35 19.41 -11.23 -0.69
C PRO A 35 20.70 -10.74 -0.05
N ARG A 36 20.71 -9.54 0.55
CA ARG A 36 21.86 -9.03 1.30
C ARG A 36 21.71 -9.37 2.78
N PRO A 37 22.62 -10.17 3.38
CA PRO A 37 22.63 -10.39 4.82
C PRO A 37 22.87 -9.09 5.57
N SER A 38 22.01 -8.78 6.54
CA SER A 38 22.14 -7.61 7.41
C SER A 38 21.72 -7.97 8.85
N PRO A 39 22.29 -7.33 9.88
CA PRO A 39 21.74 -7.44 11.23
C PRO A 39 20.27 -6.97 11.25
N PRO A 40 19.38 -7.63 12.01
CA PRO A 40 19.65 -8.70 12.98
C PRO A 40 19.40 -10.13 12.44
N PHE A 41 19.53 -10.37 11.13
CA PHE A 41 19.40 -11.72 10.59
C PHE A 41 20.66 -12.56 10.83
N THR A 42 20.48 -13.76 11.38
CA THR A 42 21.53 -14.75 11.66
C THR A 42 21.71 -15.76 10.52
N SER A 43 20.69 -15.93 9.67
CA SER A 43 20.80 -16.66 8.42
C SER A 43 19.80 -16.12 7.39
N VAL A 44 20.24 -16.05 6.14
CA VAL A 44 19.44 -15.71 4.96
C VAL A 44 19.69 -16.79 3.93
N ASP A 45 18.64 -17.48 3.50
CA ASP A 45 18.70 -18.54 2.48
C ASP A 45 17.61 -18.29 1.43
N ILE A 46 17.92 -18.52 0.16
CA ILE A 46 16.97 -18.36 -0.96
C ILE A 46 16.88 -19.67 -1.73
N GLN A 47 15.67 -20.06 -2.12
CA GLN A 47 15.40 -21.29 -2.85
C GLN A 47 14.38 -21.00 -3.96
N CYS A 48 14.53 -21.66 -5.12
CA CYS A 48 13.47 -21.70 -6.12
C CYS A 48 12.25 -22.46 -5.53
N ALA A 49 11.06 -21.89 -5.65
CA ALA A 49 9.84 -22.49 -5.14
C ALA A 49 9.15 -23.32 -6.23
N ASP A 50 8.76 -24.56 -5.89
CA ASP A 50 8.04 -25.45 -6.80
C ASP A 50 6.65 -24.88 -7.13
N THR A 51 6.50 -24.29 -8.32
CA THR A 51 5.24 -23.70 -8.79
C THR A 51 4.23 -24.73 -9.33
N GLY A 52 4.52 -26.03 -9.20
CA GLY A 52 3.65 -27.12 -9.65
C GLY A 52 3.50 -27.24 -11.17
N ARG A 53 4.35 -26.55 -11.94
CA ARG A 53 4.43 -26.70 -13.40
C ARG A 53 4.88 -28.12 -13.75
N THR A 54 4.20 -28.76 -14.69
CA THR A 54 4.60 -30.07 -15.22
C THR A 54 5.92 -29.95 -16.00
N ASN A 55 6.67 -31.05 -16.09
CA ASN A 55 7.98 -31.13 -16.77
C ASN A 55 7.91 -30.99 -18.31
N GLU A 56 6.88 -30.32 -18.84
CA GLU A 56 6.58 -30.18 -20.26
C GLU A 56 6.80 -28.75 -20.78
N GLU A 57 7.07 -27.76 -19.92
CA GLU A 57 7.55 -26.44 -20.35
C GLU A 57 9.05 -26.52 -20.74
N GLU A 58 9.35 -26.38 -22.04
CA GLU A 58 10.71 -26.36 -22.57
C GLU A 58 11.39 -25.01 -22.25
N PHE A 59 12.24 -24.98 -21.21
CA PHE A 59 12.98 -23.79 -20.80
C PHE A 59 14.30 -23.64 -21.55
N ILE A 60 14.61 -22.41 -22.00
CA ILE A 60 15.92 -22.02 -22.53
C ILE A 60 17.01 -22.29 -21.49
N LEU A 61 16.78 -21.80 -20.26
CA LEU A 61 17.41 -22.25 -19.01
C LEU A 61 16.32 -22.16 -17.92
N PRO A 62 16.14 -23.18 -17.07
CA PRO A 62 15.11 -23.19 -16.04
C PRO A 62 15.42 -22.18 -14.92
N PRO A 63 14.40 -21.75 -14.14
CA PRO A 63 14.64 -21.02 -12.91
C PRO A 63 15.43 -21.89 -11.94
N SER A 64 16.36 -21.29 -11.20
CA SER A 64 17.32 -22.04 -10.38
C SER A 64 17.84 -21.21 -9.21
N THR A 65 18.64 -21.84 -8.35
CA THR A 65 19.35 -21.15 -7.27
C THR A 65 20.81 -21.56 -7.32
N THR A 66 21.73 -20.60 -7.28
CA THR A 66 23.18 -20.85 -7.27
C THR A 66 23.85 -19.86 -6.33
N GLY A 67 24.63 -20.35 -5.36
CA GLY A 67 25.45 -19.49 -4.49
C GLY A 67 24.67 -18.48 -3.63
N GLY A 68 23.41 -18.77 -3.27
CA GLY A 68 22.55 -17.83 -2.54
C GLY A 68 21.91 -16.75 -3.43
N ILE A 69 21.88 -16.96 -4.74
CA ILE A 69 21.22 -16.10 -5.73
C ILE A 69 20.07 -16.89 -6.36
N GLY A 70 18.87 -16.31 -6.38
CA GLY A 70 17.74 -16.82 -7.17
C GLY A 70 17.85 -16.32 -8.61
N ILE A 71 17.78 -17.21 -9.58
CA ILE A 71 17.95 -16.91 -11.01
C ILE A 71 16.65 -17.29 -11.72
N SER A 72 15.98 -16.33 -12.38
CA SER A 72 14.78 -16.61 -13.19
C SER A 72 15.08 -17.55 -14.35
N ARG A 73 14.03 -18.06 -15.00
CA ARG A 73 14.16 -18.66 -16.32
C ARG A 73 14.82 -17.66 -17.28
N SER A 74 15.54 -18.17 -18.27
CA SER A 74 15.93 -17.36 -19.42
C SER A 74 14.74 -17.14 -20.35
N VAL A 75 14.53 -15.89 -20.75
CA VAL A 75 13.54 -15.49 -21.77
C VAL A 75 14.25 -14.87 -22.97
N GLU A 76 13.83 -15.18 -24.19
CA GLU A 76 14.37 -14.54 -25.40
C GLU A 76 13.56 -13.30 -25.76
N LEU A 77 14.24 -12.17 -25.93
CA LEU A 77 13.64 -10.93 -26.40
C LEU A 77 13.80 -10.81 -27.93
N THR A 78 12.68 -10.78 -28.64
CA THR A 78 12.65 -10.69 -30.11
C THR A 78 12.13 -9.34 -30.61
N TYR A 79 11.15 -8.74 -29.93
CA TYR A 79 10.42 -7.57 -30.41
C TYR A 79 10.61 -6.31 -29.52
N ILE A 80 10.25 -5.14 -30.07
CA ILE A 80 10.46 -3.83 -29.41
C ILE A 80 9.46 -3.58 -28.26
N ASP A 81 8.21 -4.02 -28.41
CA ASP A 81 7.17 -3.92 -27.37
C ASP A 81 6.69 -5.35 -27.08
N GLU A 82 7.32 -5.97 -26.08
CA GLU A 82 7.17 -7.38 -25.75
C GLU A 82 7.15 -7.55 -24.24
N THR A 83 6.14 -8.27 -23.73
CA THR A 83 6.04 -8.64 -22.32
C THR A 83 6.40 -10.11 -22.18
N LEU A 84 7.55 -10.39 -21.60
CA LEU A 84 8.10 -11.73 -21.44
C LEU A 84 7.58 -12.33 -20.13
N PRO A 85 6.75 -13.40 -20.16
CA PRO A 85 6.27 -14.03 -18.94
C PRO A 85 7.41 -14.77 -18.23
N LEU A 86 7.56 -14.50 -16.94
CA LEU A 86 8.45 -15.26 -16.06
C LEU A 86 7.58 -16.25 -15.27
N GLY A 87 6.75 -15.75 -14.36
CA GLY A 87 5.98 -16.55 -13.41
C GLY A 87 6.86 -17.46 -12.54
N ASP A 88 8.10 -17.06 -12.30
CA ASP A 88 9.04 -17.78 -11.45
C ASP A 88 8.86 -17.35 -10.00
N SER A 89 9.04 -18.27 -9.06
CA SER A 89 8.84 -18.01 -7.63
C SER A 89 10.06 -18.40 -6.81
N PHE A 90 10.40 -17.57 -5.83
CA PHE A 90 11.54 -17.78 -4.93
C PHE A 90 11.09 -17.60 -3.48
N LEU A 91 11.54 -18.49 -2.60
CA LEU A 91 11.35 -18.40 -1.17
C LEU A 91 12.66 -17.94 -0.53
N VAL A 92 12.65 -16.79 0.14
CA VAL A 92 13.73 -16.36 1.04
C VAL A 92 13.34 -16.68 2.48
N ALA A 93 14.10 -17.54 3.13
CA ALA A 93 13.96 -17.88 4.55
C ALA A 93 14.96 -17.09 5.39
N LEU A 94 14.46 -16.39 6.40
CA LEU A 94 15.20 -15.44 7.22
C LEU A 94 15.09 -15.82 8.70
N ARG A 95 16.22 -16.04 9.37
CA ARG A 95 16.24 -16.25 10.83
C ARG A 95 16.70 -14.98 11.52
N LEU A 96 15.90 -14.48 12.46
CA LEU A 96 16.27 -13.39 13.34
C LEU A 96 17.19 -13.87 14.48
N ASP A 97 17.97 -12.96 15.05
CA ASP A 97 18.69 -13.20 16.31
C ASP A 97 17.71 -13.55 17.44
N ALA A 98 18.13 -14.38 18.38
CA ALA A 98 17.28 -14.90 19.44
C ALA A 98 16.88 -13.87 20.52
N HIS A 99 17.37 -12.64 20.41
CA HIS A 99 17.02 -11.50 21.25
C HIS A 99 16.38 -10.35 20.46
N SER A 100 16.03 -10.60 19.19
CA SER A 100 15.29 -9.65 18.34
C SER A 100 13.92 -9.31 18.94
N ASP A 101 13.60 -8.03 18.99
CA ASP A 101 12.33 -7.52 19.48
C ASP A 101 11.21 -7.66 18.43
N LEU A 102 10.28 -8.59 18.68
CA LEU A 102 9.20 -8.90 17.76
C LEU A 102 8.14 -7.78 17.65
N GLU A 103 8.22 -6.70 18.43
CA GLU A 103 7.36 -5.53 18.27
C GLU A 103 7.89 -4.57 17.17
N LEU A 104 9.14 -4.73 16.72
CA LEU A 104 9.78 -3.90 15.69
C LEU A 104 9.48 -4.38 14.25
N THR A 105 9.60 -3.46 13.29
CA THR A 105 9.64 -3.76 11.85
C THR A 105 11.07 -3.99 11.40
N TYR A 106 11.30 -5.03 10.61
CA TYR A 106 12.57 -5.37 9.98
C TYR A 106 12.48 -5.16 8.46
N ASN A 107 13.62 -5.07 7.77
CA ASN A 107 13.66 -4.96 6.30
C ASN A 107 14.60 -6.02 5.72
N LEU A 108 14.12 -6.83 4.78
CA LEU A 108 14.98 -7.60 3.89
C LEU A 108 15.51 -6.67 2.81
N ILE A 109 16.82 -6.56 2.69
CA ILE A 109 17.48 -5.87 1.57
C ILE A 109 17.75 -6.91 0.48
N LEU A 110 17.32 -6.61 -0.75
CA LEU A 110 17.38 -7.50 -1.90
C LEU A 110 17.89 -6.72 -3.11
N ASP A 111 18.96 -7.19 -3.75
CA ASP A 111 19.30 -6.73 -5.09
C ASP A 111 18.43 -7.47 -6.11
N VAL A 112 17.79 -6.70 -6.98
CA VAL A 112 17.04 -7.15 -8.15
C VAL A 112 17.82 -6.72 -9.38
N GLU A 113 18.35 -7.68 -10.11
CA GLU A 113 19.30 -7.45 -11.20
C GLU A 113 18.73 -7.93 -12.52
N LEU A 114 18.89 -7.12 -13.57
CA LEU A 114 18.65 -7.52 -14.95
C LEU A 114 19.97 -7.91 -15.59
N TRP A 115 20.00 -9.11 -16.17
CA TRP A 115 21.16 -9.68 -16.85
C TRP A 115 20.80 -10.03 -18.30
N SER A 116 21.70 -9.79 -19.24
CA SER A 116 21.51 -10.09 -20.66
C SER A 116 22.60 -11.00 -21.23
N MET A 117 22.31 -11.64 -22.36
CA MET A 117 23.22 -12.51 -23.10
C MET A 117 22.91 -12.45 -24.61
N ASP A 118 23.96 -12.42 -25.43
CA ASP A 118 23.85 -12.48 -26.90
C ASP A 118 23.16 -13.77 -27.38
N ARG A 119 22.09 -13.62 -28.19
CA ARG A 119 21.33 -14.73 -28.79
C ARG A 119 22.12 -15.59 -29.76
N HIS A 120 23.25 -15.11 -30.27
CA HIS A 120 24.11 -15.88 -31.19
C HIS A 120 24.98 -16.92 -30.50
N ARG A 121 24.97 -16.98 -29.15
CA ARG A 121 25.68 -17.98 -28.35
C ARG A 121 24.69 -19.00 -27.76
N PRO A 122 25.03 -20.30 -27.69
CA PRO A 122 24.22 -21.27 -26.96
C PRO A 122 24.03 -20.85 -25.49
N PRO A 123 22.80 -20.81 -24.95
CA PRO A 123 22.50 -20.32 -23.60
C PRO A 123 23.38 -20.95 -22.51
N ASN A 124 24.04 -20.11 -21.70
CA ASN A 124 24.85 -20.56 -20.57
C ASN A 124 24.86 -19.50 -19.46
N LEU A 125 24.63 -19.90 -18.21
CA LEU A 125 24.59 -19.01 -17.03
C LEU A 125 25.84 -18.14 -16.86
N SER A 126 27.01 -18.62 -17.31
CA SER A 126 28.30 -17.90 -17.22
C SER A 126 28.53 -16.83 -18.30
N PHE A 127 27.68 -16.79 -19.34
CA PHE A 127 27.77 -15.79 -20.42
C PHE A 127 26.77 -14.65 -20.30
N PHE A 128 25.98 -14.64 -19.23
CA PHE A 128 25.14 -13.49 -18.88
C PHE A 128 26.00 -12.38 -18.26
N GLU A 129 25.79 -11.15 -18.71
CA GLU A 129 26.42 -9.94 -18.20
C GLU A 129 25.35 -9.07 -17.49
N LEU A 130 25.77 -8.27 -16.50
CA LEU A 130 24.87 -7.44 -15.69
C LEU A 130 24.55 -6.14 -16.45
N ASP A 131 23.28 -5.94 -16.79
CA ASP A 131 22.81 -4.73 -17.45
C ASP A 131 22.48 -3.63 -16.43
N SER A 132 21.74 -3.99 -15.37
CA SER A 132 21.15 -3.02 -14.44
C SER A 132 20.83 -3.66 -13.09
N ARG A 133 20.89 -2.89 -12.01
CA ARG A 133 20.58 -3.33 -10.64
C ARG A 133 19.67 -2.32 -9.94
N ARG A 134 18.72 -2.83 -9.15
CA ARG A 134 17.90 -2.08 -8.19
C ARG A 134 18.02 -2.69 -6.81
N THR A 135 18.13 -1.85 -5.79
CA THR A 135 18.09 -2.29 -4.39
C THR A 135 16.67 -2.10 -3.87
N VAL A 136 16.06 -3.16 -3.34
CA VAL A 136 14.73 -3.06 -2.73
C VAL A 136 14.75 -3.48 -1.26
N GLU A 137 13.99 -2.73 -0.43
CA GLU A 137 13.72 -3.02 0.96
C GLU A 137 12.30 -3.62 1.06
N VAL A 138 12.20 -4.88 1.48
CA VAL A 138 10.92 -5.54 1.77
C VAL A 138 10.65 -5.45 3.27
N ALA A 139 9.57 -4.75 3.65
CA ALA A 139 9.18 -4.55 5.04
C ALA A 139 8.59 -5.83 5.66
N LEU A 140 9.14 -6.25 6.79
CA LEU A 140 8.80 -7.47 7.54
C LEU A 140 8.25 -7.08 8.92
N ARG A 141 6.97 -7.35 9.16
CA ARG A 141 6.31 -7.06 10.44
C ARG A 141 5.93 -8.37 11.13
N PRO A 142 6.41 -8.66 12.35
CA PRO A 142 6.16 -9.97 12.99
C PRO A 142 4.67 -10.29 13.15
N ALA A 143 3.85 -9.27 13.48
CA ALA A 143 2.42 -9.39 13.71
C ALA A 143 1.52 -9.28 12.45
N GLN A 144 2.09 -9.10 11.25
CA GLN A 144 1.29 -8.82 10.04
C GLN A 144 1.84 -9.48 8.77
N LEU A 145 0.95 -9.92 7.90
CA LEU A 145 1.28 -10.29 6.54
C LEU A 145 1.61 -9.03 5.71
N THR A 146 2.83 -8.95 5.18
CA THR A 146 3.17 -8.05 4.08
C THR A 146 2.79 -8.72 2.76
N ALA A 147 1.73 -8.23 2.12
CA ALA A 147 1.36 -8.63 0.76
C ALA A 147 1.38 -7.39 -0.15
N ALA A 148 2.23 -7.39 -1.18
CA ALA A 148 2.44 -6.24 -2.05
C ALA A 148 2.84 -6.68 -3.46
N SER A 149 2.57 -5.85 -4.46
CA SER A 149 3.07 -6.04 -5.83
C SER A 149 3.48 -4.68 -6.38
N ARG A 150 4.60 -4.64 -7.09
CA ARG A 150 5.28 -3.41 -7.51
C ARG A 150 5.90 -3.62 -8.88
N GLN A 151 5.89 -2.54 -9.67
CA GLN A 151 6.71 -2.45 -10.88
C GLN A 151 8.10 -1.90 -10.51
N ILE A 152 9.15 -2.63 -10.88
CA ILE A 152 10.55 -2.22 -10.76
C ILE A 152 11.01 -1.77 -12.15
N PHE A 153 11.42 -0.51 -12.28
CA PHE A 153 11.91 0.05 -13.53
C PHE A 153 13.43 0.03 -13.50
N PHE A 154 14.04 -0.71 -14.42
CA PHE A 154 15.50 -0.74 -14.55
C PHE A 154 16.03 0.57 -15.14
N GLU A 155 17.29 0.87 -14.86
CA GLU A 155 17.91 2.15 -15.17
C GLU A 155 18.89 2.04 -16.35
N HIS A 156 19.24 3.20 -16.93
CA HIS A 156 20.35 3.45 -17.85
C HIS A 156 20.67 2.34 -18.87
N SER A 157 20.28 2.54 -20.14
CA SER A 157 20.48 1.64 -21.30
C SER A 157 19.73 0.30 -21.29
N ALA A 158 19.14 -0.07 -20.15
CA ALA A 158 18.36 -1.29 -19.97
C ALA A 158 16.90 -1.00 -19.60
N TYR A 159 16.16 -0.32 -20.48
CA TYR A 159 14.77 0.09 -20.21
C TYR A 159 13.81 -1.09 -20.25
N ALA A 160 13.59 -1.71 -19.09
CA ALA A 160 12.58 -2.74 -18.86
C ALA A 160 11.86 -2.52 -17.53
N VAL A 161 10.67 -3.14 -17.42
CA VAL A 161 9.82 -3.09 -16.24
C VAL A 161 9.52 -4.51 -15.77
N LEU A 162 9.93 -4.83 -14.55
CA LEU A 162 9.63 -6.10 -13.90
C LEU A 162 8.42 -5.93 -12.97
N ASN A 163 7.38 -6.74 -13.17
CA ASN A 163 6.29 -6.86 -12.21
C ASN A 163 6.66 -7.92 -11.16
N MET A 164 6.83 -7.48 -9.90
CA MET A 164 7.22 -8.34 -8.78
C MET A 164 6.16 -8.32 -7.67
N THR A 165 5.68 -9.49 -7.27
CA THR A 165 4.75 -9.67 -6.14
C THR A 165 5.48 -10.33 -4.97
N VAL A 166 5.21 -9.86 -3.75
CA VAL A 166 5.82 -10.39 -2.52
C VAL A 166 4.74 -10.71 -1.48
N PHE A 167 4.85 -11.88 -0.87
CA PHE A 167 4.15 -12.27 0.35
C PHE A 167 5.20 -12.57 1.42
N ALA A 168 5.20 -11.82 2.51
CA ALA A 168 6.14 -11.99 3.60
C ALA A 168 5.43 -12.04 4.95
N SER A 169 5.83 -12.96 5.81
CA SER A 169 5.28 -13.11 7.16
C SER A 169 6.29 -13.76 8.09
N LEU A 170 6.17 -13.49 9.38
CA LEU A 170 6.64 -14.41 10.40
C LEU A 170 5.93 -15.76 10.18
N VAL A 171 6.67 -16.86 10.23
CA VAL A 171 6.12 -18.22 10.07
C VAL A 171 6.29 -19.09 11.32
N SER A 172 7.32 -18.82 12.13
CA SER A 172 7.52 -19.53 13.40
C SER A 172 8.36 -18.72 14.38
N VAL A 173 8.20 -19.02 15.67
CA VAL A 173 9.10 -18.61 16.76
C VAL A 173 9.34 -19.84 17.64
N LEU A 174 10.45 -20.53 17.41
CA LEU A 174 10.74 -21.79 18.10
C LEU A 174 11.54 -21.54 19.38
N PRO A 175 11.08 -22.02 20.55
CA PRO A 175 11.81 -21.88 21.80
C PRO A 175 12.95 -22.89 21.88
N ARG A 176 14.10 -22.47 22.44
CA ARG A 176 15.19 -23.34 22.87
C ARG A 176 15.54 -23.06 24.32
N ARG A 177 15.58 -24.11 25.14
CA ARG A 177 15.84 -24.03 26.58
C ARG A 177 16.80 -25.15 27.00
N LYS A 178 17.90 -24.81 27.68
CA LYS A 178 18.75 -25.81 28.36
C LYS A 178 18.05 -26.25 29.64
N ARG A 179 17.48 -27.46 29.65
CA ARG A 179 16.80 -28.04 30.82
C ARG A 179 17.81 -28.31 31.95
N GLN A 180 17.46 -27.94 33.18
CA GLN A 180 18.23 -28.19 34.39
C GLN A 180 17.25 -28.59 35.50
N PRO A 181 17.20 -29.87 35.92
CA PRO A 181 16.30 -30.30 36.98
C PRO A 181 16.85 -29.95 38.38
N PRO A 182 16.02 -29.47 39.33
CA PRO A 182 14.62 -29.06 39.15
C PRO A 182 14.52 -27.76 38.35
N ASP A 183 13.50 -27.67 37.49
CA ASP A 183 13.26 -26.45 36.70
C ASP A 183 13.03 -25.24 37.63
N PRO A 184 13.65 -24.07 37.36
CA PRO A 184 13.48 -22.88 38.18
C PRO A 184 12.05 -22.33 38.06
N THR A 185 11.63 -21.49 39.00
CA THR A 185 10.37 -20.74 38.83
C THR A 185 10.44 -19.82 37.60
N VAL A 186 9.33 -19.67 36.89
CA VAL A 186 9.23 -18.73 35.76
C VAL A 186 9.16 -17.31 36.33
N ASP A 187 10.14 -16.47 35.97
CA ASP A 187 10.13 -15.07 36.35
C ASP A 187 9.14 -14.25 35.49
N THR A 188 8.70 -13.11 36.02
CA THR A 188 7.70 -12.24 35.37
C THR A 188 8.16 -11.76 33.98
N LYS A 189 9.46 -11.55 33.76
CA LYS A 189 9.99 -11.10 32.46
C LYS A 189 9.93 -12.22 31.43
N SER A 190 10.33 -13.44 31.78
CA SER A 190 10.14 -14.60 30.91
C SER A 190 8.66 -14.87 30.61
N LYS A 191 7.77 -14.79 31.62
CA LYS A 191 6.32 -14.90 31.39
C LYS A 191 5.82 -13.84 30.40
N GLN A 192 6.24 -12.59 30.54
CA GLN A 192 5.86 -11.51 29.63
C GLN A 192 6.37 -11.74 28.20
N VAL A 193 7.65 -12.10 28.01
CA VAL A 193 8.24 -12.34 26.68
C VAL A 193 7.48 -13.43 25.92
N HIS A 194 7.12 -14.53 26.57
CA HIS A 194 6.32 -15.57 25.93
C HIS A 194 4.88 -15.12 25.64
N LEU A 195 4.24 -14.34 26.51
CA LEU A 195 2.89 -13.81 26.26
C LEU A 195 2.87 -12.82 25.09
N THR A 196 3.86 -11.91 25.00
CA THR A 196 4.08 -11.03 23.84
C THR A 196 4.29 -11.87 22.57
N THR A 197 5.13 -12.92 22.63
CA THR A 197 5.36 -13.82 21.48
C THR A 197 4.08 -14.54 21.02
N GLY A 198 3.28 -15.06 21.95
CA GLY A 198 1.99 -15.66 21.64
C GLY A 198 1.00 -14.65 21.03
N SER A 199 1.01 -13.40 21.51
CA SER A 199 0.20 -12.32 20.94
C SER A 199 0.57 -12.05 19.49
N ILE A 200 1.87 -11.94 19.20
CA ILE A 200 2.39 -11.64 17.86
C ILE A 200 2.11 -12.79 16.88
N LEU A 201 2.30 -14.04 17.32
CA LEU A 201 1.93 -15.22 16.51
C LEU A 201 0.43 -15.24 16.19
N LEU A 202 -0.45 -14.99 17.17
CA LEU A 202 -1.91 -14.91 16.96
C LEU A 202 -2.31 -13.73 16.06
N GLN A 203 -1.69 -12.56 16.22
CA GLN A 203 -1.91 -11.40 15.36
C GLN A 203 -1.51 -11.69 13.91
N SER A 204 -0.39 -12.38 13.70
CA SER A 204 0.10 -12.82 12.40
C SER A 204 -0.83 -13.82 11.72
N ILE A 205 -1.28 -14.85 12.47
CA ILE A 205 -2.33 -15.81 12.06
C ILE A 205 -3.59 -15.05 11.60
N SER A 206 -4.12 -14.20 12.48
CA SER A 206 -5.33 -13.40 12.21
C SER A 206 -5.12 -12.44 11.02
N SER A 207 -3.90 -11.95 10.77
CA SER A 207 -3.58 -11.09 9.63
C SER A 207 -3.61 -11.86 8.30
N ILE A 208 -3.10 -13.10 8.28
CA ILE A 208 -3.16 -13.99 7.11
C ILE A 208 -4.62 -14.34 6.81
N GLU A 209 -5.38 -14.77 7.82
CA GLU A 209 -6.79 -15.15 7.69
C GLU A 209 -7.63 -13.95 7.20
N ARG A 210 -7.45 -12.76 7.78
CA ARG A 210 -8.13 -11.52 7.32
C ARG A 210 -7.80 -11.16 5.88
N PHE A 211 -6.54 -11.30 5.46
CA PHE A 211 -6.16 -11.08 4.06
C PHE A 211 -6.82 -12.10 3.13
N ALA A 212 -6.87 -13.37 3.55
CA ALA A 212 -7.44 -14.45 2.77
C ALA A 212 -8.96 -14.32 2.62
N ILE A 213 -9.70 -14.14 3.72
CA ILE A 213 -11.16 -13.90 3.72
C ILE A 213 -11.52 -12.70 2.83
N LYS A 214 -10.79 -11.58 2.95
CA LYS A 214 -11.01 -10.37 2.14
C LYS A 214 -10.81 -10.60 0.64
N ASN A 215 -9.96 -11.55 0.25
CA ASN A 215 -9.55 -11.78 -1.13
C ASN A 215 -9.93 -13.14 -1.71
N MET A 216 -10.69 -13.95 -0.98
CA MET A 216 -11.13 -15.31 -1.32
C MET A 216 -11.67 -15.43 -2.77
N LYS A 217 -12.47 -14.46 -3.23
CA LYS A 217 -13.02 -14.42 -4.61
C LYS A 217 -11.98 -14.19 -5.73
N LYS A 218 -10.74 -13.82 -5.38
CA LYS A 218 -9.63 -13.60 -6.31
C LYS A 218 -8.55 -14.70 -6.22
N MET A 219 -8.65 -15.61 -5.25
CA MET A 219 -7.71 -16.72 -5.10
C MET A 219 -7.91 -17.77 -6.19
N VAL A 220 -6.89 -18.60 -6.43
CA VAL A 220 -6.95 -19.69 -7.44
C VAL A 220 -8.07 -20.70 -7.10
N THR A 221 -8.31 -20.95 -5.81
CA THR A 221 -9.42 -21.77 -5.32
C THR A 221 -10.11 -21.14 -4.12
N SER A 222 -11.39 -21.48 -3.95
CA SER A 222 -12.20 -21.05 -2.81
C SER A 222 -11.87 -21.90 -1.57
N VAL A 223 -11.57 -21.26 -0.44
CA VAL A 223 -11.20 -21.93 0.82
C VAL A 223 -11.98 -21.32 1.99
N HIS A 224 -12.59 -22.17 2.80
CA HIS A 224 -13.24 -21.76 4.04
C HIS A 224 -12.18 -21.49 5.13
N ILE A 225 -12.26 -20.33 5.78
CA ILE A 225 -11.30 -19.87 6.77
C ILE A 225 -12.07 -19.25 7.93
N ASP A 226 -11.94 -19.86 9.11
CA ASP A 226 -12.45 -19.31 10.36
C ASP A 226 -11.51 -18.22 10.87
N ALA A 227 -12.05 -17.07 11.27
CA ALA A 227 -11.25 -15.94 11.73
C ALA A 227 -10.79 -16.12 13.19
N CYS A 228 -9.48 -16.06 13.42
CA CYS A 228 -8.90 -16.07 14.75
C CYS A 228 -9.24 -14.79 15.55
N ASP A 229 -10.06 -14.94 16.58
CA ASP A 229 -10.19 -13.95 17.66
C ASP A 229 -8.96 -14.01 18.58
N VAL A 230 -8.00 -13.12 18.30
CA VAL A 230 -6.77 -12.94 19.08
C VAL A 230 -7.05 -12.69 20.56
N GLY A 231 -8.13 -11.97 20.90
CA GLY A 231 -8.47 -11.64 22.28
C GLY A 231 -8.99 -12.83 23.08
N THR A 232 -9.82 -13.66 22.45
CA THR A 232 -10.35 -14.90 23.06
C THR A 232 -9.27 -15.99 23.16
N GLU A 233 -8.47 -16.19 22.10
CA GLU A 233 -7.32 -17.10 22.13
C GLU A 233 -6.30 -16.67 23.20
N MET A 234 -5.94 -15.39 23.28
CA MET A 234 -5.00 -14.89 24.29
C MET A 234 -5.50 -15.09 25.73
N LYS A 235 -6.81 -14.96 25.99
CA LYS A 235 -7.39 -15.29 27.30
C LYS A 235 -7.24 -16.78 27.60
N SER A 236 -7.56 -17.65 26.64
CA SER A 236 -7.39 -19.11 26.77
C SER A 236 -5.94 -19.50 27.10
N LEU A 237 -4.96 -18.95 26.38
CA LEU A 237 -3.53 -19.17 26.64
C LEU A 237 -3.09 -18.72 28.04
N LYS A 238 -3.58 -17.57 28.51
CA LYS A 238 -3.28 -17.08 29.88
C LYS A 238 -3.85 -18.00 30.94
N CYS A 239 -5.10 -18.43 30.82
CA CYS A 239 -5.73 -19.35 31.77
C CYS A 239 -5.04 -20.72 31.81
N ARG A 240 -4.63 -21.27 30.66
CA ARG A 240 -3.82 -22.50 30.58
C ARG A 240 -2.50 -22.38 31.34
N LEU A 241 -1.79 -21.26 31.14
CA LEU A 241 -0.52 -20.96 31.80
C LEU A 241 -0.65 -20.72 33.31
N GLU A 242 -1.84 -20.39 33.80
CA GLU A 242 -2.14 -20.22 35.23
C GLU A 242 -2.59 -21.53 35.90
N ALA A 243 -3.20 -22.45 35.15
CA ALA A 243 -3.67 -23.75 35.63
C ALA A 243 -2.60 -24.87 35.57
N THR A 244 -1.55 -24.72 34.76
CA THR A 244 -0.55 -25.77 34.53
C THR A 244 0.41 -25.96 35.72
N PRO A 245 0.72 -27.21 36.12
CA PRO A 245 1.75 -27.49 37.13
C PRO A 245 3.18 -27.32 36.57
N ASN A 246 3.37 -27.25 35.25
CA ASN A 246 4.68 -27.01 34.63
C ASN A 246 4.59 -25.91 33.58
N PRO A 247 4.76 -24.62 33.99
CA PRO A 247 4.61 -23.49 33.07
C PRO A 247 5.70 -23.44 32.00
N TRP A 248 6.90 -24.00 32.20
CA TRP A 248 7.91 -24.02 31.13
C TRP A 248 7.52 -24.89 29.95
N VAL A 249 6.92 -26.05 30.22
CA VAL A 249 6.43 -26.96 29.16
C VAL A 249 5.26 -26.31 28.42
N GLU A 250 4.30 -25.73 29.14
CA GLU A 250 3.18 -25.00 28.54
C GLU A 250 3.65 -23.85 27.62
N LEU A 251 4.67 -23.07 28.05
CA LEU A 251 5.25 -21.99 27.25
C LEU A 251 6.00 -22.49 26.00
N GLU A 252 6.67 -23.66 26.09
CA GLU A 252 7.26 -24.35 24.94
C GLU A 252 6.15 -24.78 23.95
N ASP A 253 5.13 -25.47 24.44
CA ASP A 253 4.03 -26.04 23.65
C ASP A 253 3.16 -24.98 22.95
N ILE A 254 2.85 -23.87 23.63
CA ILE A 254 2.13 -22.73 23.03
C ILE A 254 2.91 -22.17 21.84
N SER A 255 4.22 -21.94 22.02
CA SER A 255 5.08 -21.35 20.99
C SER A 255 5.20 -22.27 19.76
N VAL A 256 5.36 -23.58 19.99
CA VAL A 256 5.43 -24.61 18.93
C VAL A 256 4.09 -24.78 18.20
N SER A 257 2.97 -24.84 18.95
CA SER A 257 1.63 -25.02 18.38
C SER A 257 1.20 -23.84 17.51
N LEU A 258 1.37 -22.61 18.00
CA LEU A 258 1.07 -21.42 17.20
C LEU A 258 1.98 -21.28 15.98
N SER A 259 3.27 -21.62 16.12
CA SER A 259 4.22 -21.65 15.00
C SER A 259 3.84 -22.66 13.92
N SER A 260 3.36 -23.85 14.29
CA SER A 260 2.95 -24.87 13.31
C SER A 260 1.69 -24.44 12.55
N ARG A 261 0.69 -23.87 13.23
CA ARG A 261 -0.50 -23.28 12.61
C ARG A 261 -0.13 -22.14 11.66
N LEU A 262 0.70 -21.20 12.12
CA LEU A 262 1.13 -20.05 11.32
C LEU A 262 1.92 -20.47 10.07
N SER A 263 2.87 -21.41 10.22
CA SER A 263 3.61 -21.98 9.09
C SER A 263 2.69 -22.66 8.07
N LEU A 264 1.70 -23.44 8.52
CA LEU A 264 0.74 -24.10 7.63
C LEU A 264 -0.12 -23.07 6.86
N LEU A 265 -0.70 -22.10 7.57
CA LEU A 265 -1.56 -21.06 6.99
C LEU A 265 -0.79 -20.20 5.96
N TYR A 266 0.45 -19.82 6.26
CA TYR A 266 1.28 -19.07 5.32
C TYR A 266 1.54 -19.86 4.03
N ASN A 267 1.94 -21.13 4.14
CA ASN A 267 2.19 -21.97 2.97
C ASN A 267 0.91 -22.22 2.14
N GLN A 268 -0.24 -22.36 2.79
CA GLN A 268 -1.53 -22.44 2.11
C GLN A 268 -1.87 -21.13 1.39
N LEU A 269 -1.76 -19.98 2.07
CA LEU A 269 -2.00 -18.65 1.48
C LEU A 269 -1.17 -18.42 0.22
N VAL A 270 0.13 -18.69 0.29
CA VAL A 270 1.07 -18.51 -0.83
C VAL A 270 0.63 -19.34 -2.04
N ARG A 271 0.25 -20.62 -1.84
CA ARG A 271 -0.28 -21.48 -2.93
C ARG A 271 -1.60 -20.98 -3.51
N LEU A 272 -2.46 -20.34 -2.71
CA LEU A 272 -3.74 -19.79 -3.16
C LEU A 272 -3.62 -18.45 -3.91
N CYS A 273 -2.50 -17.74 -3.71
CA CYS A 273 -2.23 -16.43 -4.33
C CYS A 273 -1.28 -16.51 -5.52
N THR A 274 -0.26 -17.37 -5.47
CA THR A 274 0.67 -17.60 -6.59
C THR A 274 -0.07 -18.14 -7.81
N GLY A 275 0.20 -17.56 -8.98
CA GLY A 275 -0.54 -17.84 -10.21
C GLY A 275 -1.88 -17.10 -10.36
N SER A 276 -2.39 -16.43 -9.31
CA SER A 276 -3.57 -15.57 -9.46
C SER A 276 -3.20 -14.16 -9.94
N SER A 277 -3.38 -13.93 -11.25
CA SER A 277 -3.28 -12.61 -11.87
C SER A 277 -4.25 -11.59 -11.25
N ALA A 278 -5.36 -12.03 -10.66
CA ALA A 278 -6.32 -11.16 -9.98
C ALA A 278 -5.81 -10.66 -8.62
N ILE A 279 -5.00 -11.46 -7.90
CA ILE A 279 -4.32 -11.02 -6.68
C ILE A 279 -3.17 -10.08 -7.02
N SER A 280 -2.27 -10.45 -7.92
CA SER A 280 -1.11 -9.61 -8.29
C SER A 280 -1.56 -8.26 -8.88
N SER A 281 -2.54 -8.26 -9.79
CA SER A 281 -3.14 -7.02 -10.33
C SER A 281 -3.76 -6.15 -9.24
N MET A 282 -4.47 -6.73 -8.27
CA MET A 282 -5.06 -5.96 -7.16
C MET A 282 -3.98 -5.36 -6.25
N LEU A 283 -2.94 -6.12 -5.92
CA LEU A 283 -1.80 -5.65 -5.13
C LEU A 283 -1.05 -4.52 -5.87
N LEU A 284 -0.88 -4.65 -7.19
CA LEU A 284 -0.26 -3.63 -8.03
C LEU A 284 -1.11 -2.35 -8.09
N GLN A 285 -2.44 -2.46 -8.19
CA GLN A 285 -3.34 -1.31 -8.12
C GLN A 285 -3.27 -0.59 -6.76
N ASN A 286 -2.97 -1.29 -5.66
CA ASN A 286 -2.72 -0.67 -4.37
C ASN A 286 -1.40 0.13 -4.37
N TYR A 287 -0.34 -0.38 -5.02
CA TYR A 287 0.92 0.35 -5.22
C TYR A 287 0.73 1.62 -6.06
N LEU A 288 0.02 1.53 -7.20
CA LEU A 288 -0.22 2.68 -8.07
C LEU A 288 -1.00 3.80 -7.35
N LYS A 289 -2.05 3.44 -6.61
CA LYS A 289 -2.80 4.38 -5.75
C LYS A 289 -1.98 4.94 -4.59
N PHE A 290 -1.03 4.17 -4.06
CA PHE A 290 -0.10 4.66 -3.05
C PHE A 290 0.85 5.71 -3.66
N ARG A 291 1.42 5.43 -4.83
CA ARG A 291 2.31 6.35 -5.56
C ARG A 291 1.61 7.66 -5.94
N GLU A 292 0.35 7.59 -6.39
CA GLU A 292 -0.49 8.76 -6.67
C GLU A 292 -0.65 9.65 -5.42
N LYS A 293 -0.93 9.07 -4.26
CA LYS A 293 -1.04 9.80 -2.99
C LYS A 293 0.29 10.46 -2.61
N MET A 294 1.40 9.72 -2.70
CA MET A 294 2.74 10.23 -2.40
C MET A 294 3.13 11.41 -3.31
N LEU A 295 2.76 11.36 -4.59
CA LEU A 295 2.97 12.46 -5.54
C LEU A 295 2.17 13.73 -5.16
N ALA A 296 0.99 13.56 -4.55
CA ALA A 296 0.16 14.67 -4.10
C ALA A 296 0.64 15.34 -2.80
N GLU A 297 1.49 14.69 -1.99
CA GLU A 297 1.92 15.24 -0.69
C GLU A 297 2.84 16.47 -0.82
N ALA A 298 3.54 16.62 -1.96
CA ALA A 298 4.35 17.79 -2.32
C ALA A 298 3.79 18.54 -3.54
N PHE A 299 2.48 18.45 -3.77
CA PHE A 299 1.76 19.23 -4.76
C PHE A 299 1.26 20.55 -4.15
N PHE A 300 1.63 21.67 -4.79
CA PHE A 300 1.20 23.02 -4.46
C PHE A 300 0.56 23.66 -5.68
N PHE A 301 -0.33 24.62 -5.46
CA PHE A 301 -0.87 25.48 -6.51
C PHE A 301 -0.96 26.92 -6.02
N VAL A 302 -0.76 27.87 -6.92
CA VAL A 302 -0.85 29.31 -6.62
C VAL A 302 -1.87 29.92 -7.58
N GLU A 303 -2.89 30.58 -7.05
CA GLU A 303 -3.91 31.26 -7.85
C GLU A 303 -3.55 32.75 -8.01
N ASN A 304 -3.19 33.12 -9.23
CA ASN A 304 -2.76 34.46 -9.62
C ASN A 304 -3.83 35.13 -10.51
N PRO A 305 -4.00 36.46 -10.44
CA PRO A 305 -4.75 37.17 -11.46
C PRO A 305 -3.97 37.22 -12.78
N PRO A 306 -4.62 37.37 -13.96
CA PRO A 306 -3.93 37.40 -15.25
C PRO A 306 -2.90 38.53 -15.41
N SER A 307 -3.01 39.58 -14.58
CA SER A 307 -2.03 40.67 -14.49
C SER A 307 -0.65 40.24 -13.95
N GLU A 308 -0.54 39.04 -13.35
CA GLU A 308 0.69 38.53 -12.74
C GLU A 308 1.37 37.40 -13.54
N LEU A 309 0.95 37.19 -14.79
CA LEU A 309 1.51 36.22 -15.75
C LEU A 309 3.04 36.26 -15.96
N SER A 310 3.72 37.31 -15.51
CA SER A 310 5.18 37.49 -15.59
C SER A 310 5.92 37.24 -14.28
N LYS A 311 5.23 36.94 -13.18
CA LYS A 311 5.84 36.64 -11.88
C LYS A 311 6.06 35.15 -11.72
N TYR A 312 7.31 34.73 -11.60
CA TYR A 312 7.70 33.35 -11.31
C TYR A 312 7.31 32.95 -9.88
N ALA A 313 6.60 31.83 -9.70
CA ALA A 313 6.36 31.26 -8.38
C ALA A 313 7.67 30.98 -7.62
N PRO A 314 7.76 31.25 -6.30
CA PRO A 314 9.01 31.17 -5.54
C PRO A 314 9.39 29.73 -5.14
N THR A 315 9.52 28.85 -6.14
CA THR A 315 9.81 27.41 -5.99
C THR A 315 11.02 27.14 -5.08
N ASP A 316 12.08 27.95 -5.18
CA ASP A 316 13.29 27.82 -4.35
C ASP A 316 13.02 28.04 -2.85
N LYS A 317 12.06 28.92 -2.51
CA LYS A 317 11.67 29.17 -1.11
C LYS A 317 10.83 28.02 -0.57
N ILE A 318 9.90 27.50 -1.39
CA ILE A 318 9.09 26.32 -1.06
C ILE A 318 10.01 25.11 -0.83
N PHE A 319 10.97 24.89 -1.74
CA PHE A 319 12.01 23.87 -1.59
C PHE A 319 12.86 24.08 -0.32
N SER A 320 13.28 25.32 -0.03
CA SER A 320 14.08 25.65 1.16
C SER A 320 13.34 25.43 2.49
N LEU A 321 12.00 25.49 2.49
CA LEU A 321 11.18 25.17 3.67
C LEU A 321 10.92 23.67 3.77
N LEU A 322 10.57 23.01 2.67
CA LEU A 322 10.36 21.56 2.62
C LEU A 322 11.61 20.79 3.07
N SER A 323 12.78 21.16 2.55
CA SER A 323 14.07 20.55 2.90
C SER A 323 14.54 20.79 4.34
N LYS A 324 13.93 21.75 5.06
CA LYS A 324 14.18 21.99 6.49
C LYS A 324 13.14 21.35 7.42
N SER A 325 12.02 20.90 6.86
CA SER A 325 11.00 20.13 7.59
C SER A 325 11.35 18.65 7.60
N LYS A 326 10.98 17.91 8.65
CA LYS A 326 11.03 16.43 8.66
C LYS A 326 9.75 15.83 8.07
N TYR A 327 8.86 16.66 7.52
CA TYR A 327 7.60 16.23 6.91
C TYR A 327 7.81 15.12 5.87
N LEU A 328 8.78 15.34 4.96
CA LEU A 328 9.14 14.38 3.92
C LEU A 328 9.80 13.11 4.48
N GLU A 329 10.54 13.21 5.58
CA GLU A 329 11.16 12.05 6.26
C GLU A 329 10.11 11.14 6.91
N LYS A 330 9.00 11.72 7.39
CA LYS A 330 7.88 11.00 8.02
C LYS A 330 6.84 10.46 7.04
N LEU A 331 7.02 10.65 5.73
CA LEU A 331 6.12 10.07 4.74
C LEU A 331 6.14 8.52 4.82
N PRO A 332 4.98 7.86 4.69
CA PRO A 332 4.94 6.40 4.75
C PRO A 332 5.75 5.79 3.60
N ARG A 333 6.39 4.65 3.85
CA ARG A 333 7.03 3.83 2.80
C ARG A 333 6.07 2.76 2.28
N PHE A 334 6.16 2.43 0.99
CA PHE A 334 5.49 1.24 0.47
C PHE A 334 6.17 -0.03 1.01
N PRO A 335 5.48 -1.16 1.22
CA PRO A 335 6.10 -2.36 1.80
C PRO A 335 7.20 -3.02 0.94
N ILE A 336 7.25 -2.68 -0.37
CA ILE A 336 8.41 -2.91 -1.24
C ILE A 336 8.94 -1.53 -1.58
N PHE A 337 9.92 -1.03 -0.84
CA PHE A 337 10.54 0.29 -1.05
C PHE A 337 11.78 0.16 -1.93
N CYS A 338 12.04 1.14 -2.78
CA CYS A 338 13.22 1.19 -3.65
C CYS A 338 13.79 2.62 -3.60
N PRO A 339 14.87 2.88 -2.85
CA PRO A 339 15.42 4.23 -2.64
C PRO A 339 15.70 5.01 -3.94
N GLU A 340 16.05 4.30 -5.00
CA GLU A 340 16.38 4.86 -6.32
C GLU A 340 15.13 5.30 -7.11
N MET A 341 13.94 4.77 -6.77
CA MET A 341 12.69 5.01 -7.50
C MET A 341 11.60 5.74 -6.69
N ASP A 342 11.67 5.67 -5.37
CA ASP A 342 10.69 6.25 -4.45
C ASP A 342 11.12 7.63 -3.95
N SER A 343 10.13 8.41 -3.49
CA SER A 343 10.36 9.67 -2.81
C SER A 343 11.25 9.46 -1.57
N SER A 344 12.48 9.95 -1.66
CA SER A 344 13.45 10.03 -0.59
C SER A 344 13.93 11.47 -0.45
N ILE A 345 14.71 11.79 0.60
CA ILE A 345 15.19 13.17 0.83
C ILE A 345 16.05 13.70 -0.34
N SER A 346 16.64 12.79 -1.13
CA SER A 346 17.43 13.09 -2.33
C SER A 346 16.67 12.93 -3.66
N ASN A 347 15.43 12.41 -3.66
CA ASN A 347 14.68 12.08 -4.88
C ASN A 347 13.16 12.30 -4.73
N TRP A 348 12.76 13.46 -4.19
CA TRP A 348 11.35 13.83 -4.05
C TRP A 348 10.91 14.80 -5.16
N CYS A 349 9.64 14.74 -5.56
CA CYS A 349 9.09 15.55 -6.63
C CYS A 349 8.32 16.75 -6.04
N LEU A 350 8.79 17.97 -6.30
CA LEU A 350 8.04 19.19 -6.06
C LEU A 350 7.16 19.50 -7.28
N ILE A 351 5.86 19.65 -7.09
CA ILE A 351 4.95 20.13 -8.15
C ILE A 351 4.36 21.45 -7.70
N VAL A 352 4.52 22.49 -8.51
CA VAL A 352 3.88 23.81 -8.31
C VAL A 352 3.07 24.14 -9.56
N GLU A 353 1.75 24.24 -9.41
CA GLU A 353 0.82 24.62 -10.47
C GLU A 353 0.43 26.11 -10.34
N GLU A 354 0.81 26.93 -11.32
CA GLU A 354 0.30 28.31 -11.43
C GLU A 354 -1.06 28.31 -12.13
N ARG A 355 -2.09 28.79 -11.43
CA ARG A 355 -3.47 28.90 -11.94
C ARG A 355 -3.82 30.36 -12.14
N PHE A 356 -4.38 30.70 -13.29
CA PHE A 356 -4.81 32.07 -13.60
C PHE A 356 -6.33 32.18 -13.61
N LEU A 357 -6.88 32.92 -12.64
CA LEU A 357 -8.33 33.11 -12.54
C LEU A 357 -8.82 34.07 -13.61
N ALA A 358 -9.64 33.59 -14.55
CA ALA A 358 -10.23 34.44 -15.57
C ALA A 358 -11.31 35.36 -14.97
N GLU A 359 -11.09 36.68 -15.01
CA GLU A 359 -12.12 37.66 -14.71
C GLU A 359 -13.26 37.59 -15.75
N LEU A 360 -14.30 36.81 -15.46
CA LEU A 360 -15.56 36.86 -16.19
C LEU A 360 -16.29 38.18 -15.90
N LYS A 361 -15.89 39.24 -16.62
CA LYS A 361 -16.61 40.51 -16.69
C LYS A 361 -17.92 40.31 -17.44
N VAL A 362 -18.95 39.86 -16.73
CA VAL A 362 -20.34 39.83 -17.23
C VAL A 362 -20.76 41.28 -17.52
N PRO A 363 -21.01 41.67 -18.78
CA PRO A 363 -21.41 43.04 -19.08
C PRO A 363 -22.89 43.23 -18.69
N ASN A 364 -23.14 44.09 -17.71
CA ASN A 364 -24.40 44.77 -17.41
C ASN A 364 -25.71 44.05 -17.80
N PHE A 365 -26.15 43.08 -16.99
CA PHE A 365 -27.58 42.83 -16.85
C PHE A 365 -28.15 43.76 -15.76
N HIS A 366 -28.88 44.79 -16.16
CA HIS A 366 -29.71 45.57 -15.25
C HIS A 366 -30.85 44.70 -14.70
N LEU A 367 -30.66 44.08 -13.53
CA LEU A 367 -31.80 43.57 -12.77
C LEU A 367 -32.52 44.75 -12.11
N ARG A 368 -33.73 45.05 -12.61
CA ARG A 368 -34.66 45.96 -11.94
C ARG A 368 -34.99 45.44 -10.54
N ASN A 369 -35.07 46.34 -9.57
CA ASN A 369 -35.79 46.08 -8.33
C ASN A 369 -37.26 45.79 -8.64
N CYS A 370 -37.73 44.60 -8.29
CA CYS A 370 -39.15 44.29 -8.13
C CYS A 370 -39.34 43.58 -6.79
N SER A 371 -39.81 44.35 -5.80
CA SER A 371 -40.46 43.78 -4.62
C SER A 371 -41.94 43.54 -4.95
N LEU A 372 -42.42 42.31 -4.75
CA LEU A 372 -43.78 42.08 -4.27
C LEU A 372 -43.94 40.68 -3.69
N ASP A 373 -44.72 40.56 -2.61
CA ASP A 373 -45.08 39.32 -1.96
C ASP A 373 -45.78 38.31 -2.89
N GLN A 374 -45.46 37.02 -2.72
CA GLN A 374 -46.49 35.99 -2.66
C GLN A 374 -46.07 34.71 -1.92
N LYS A 375 -47.07 34.03 -1.36
CA LYS A 375 -46.97 33.06 -0.27
C LYS A 375 -47.66 31.76 -0.68
N VAL A 376 -46.93 30.66 -0.83
CA VAL A 376 -47.48 29.31 -1.10
C VAL A 376 -46.78 28.26 -0.22
N GLY A 377 -47.53 27.22 0.16
CA GLY A 377 -47.24 26.31 1.27
C GLY A 377 -46.44 25.04 0.96
N PRO A 378 -46.48 24.04 1.88
CA PRO A 378 -45.41 23.04 2.04
C PRO A 378 -45.73 21.64 1.48
N SER A 379 -44.68 20.88 1.08
CA SER A 379 -44.61 19.42 1.32
C SER A 379 -43.27 18.75 0.94
N SER A 380 -42.81 17.88 1.85
CA SER A 380 -42.08 16.61 1.70
C SER A 380 -40.94 16.42 0.67
N ILE A 381 -39.76 16.19 1.25
CA ILE A 381 -38.59 15.43 0.75
C ILE A 381 -38.96 14.01 0.27
N GLY A 382 -38.30 13.51 -0.79
CA GLY A 382 -38.35 12.12 -1.28
C GLY A 382 -37.23 11.83 -2.31
N PRO A 383 -36.75 10.57 -2.46
CA PRO A 383 -35.30 10.37 -2.69
C PRO A 383 -34.84 9.99 -4.12
N MET A 384 -33.62 10.46 -4.42
CA MET A 384 -32.58 9.95 -5.34
C MET A 384 -32.96 9.51 -6.77
N GLY A 385 -32.47 10.27 -7.75
CA GLY A 385 -32.35 9.87 -9.15
C GLY A 385 -31.41 10.80 -9.91
N ASP A 386 -30.50 10.25 -10.72
CA ASP A 386 -29.48 11.02 -11.44
C ASP A 386 -30.06 12.08 -12.38
N SER A 387 -29.71 13.34 -12.17
CA SER A 387 -29.84 14.41 -13.19
C SER A 387 -29.05 15.66 -12.81
N LEU A 388 -27.73 15.66 -13.08
CA LEU A 388 -27.00 16.91 -13.25
C LEU A 388 -27.45 17.56 -14.57
N PRO A 389 -27.88 18.83 -14.58
CA PRO A 389 -28.40 19.46 -15.79
C PRO A 389 -27.29 19.70 -16.82
N VAL A 390 -27.53 19.23 -18.04
CA VAL A 390 -26.66 19.45 -19.20
C VAL A 390 -26.67 20.92 -19.59
N LEU A 391 -25.57 21.64 -19.30
CA LEU A 391 -25.25 22.88 -19.98
C LEU A 391 -24.52 22.57 -21.29
N ARG A 392 -25.28 22.57 -22.40
CA ARG A 392 -24.71 22.69 -23.74
C ARG A 392 -24.00 24.04 -23.87
N ASN A 393 -22.73 24.02 -24.23
CA ASN A 393 -22.15 24.85 -25.30
C ASN A 393 -20.75 24.33 -25.63
N ASP A 394 -20.50 24.02 -26.91
CA ASP A 394 -19.21 23.49 -27.36
C ASP A 394 -18.09 24.55 -27.25
N PRO A 395 -16.87 24.17 -26.86
CA PRO A 395 -15.72 25.07 -26.87
C PRO A 395 -15.26 25.35 -28.32
N PRO A 396 -14.84 26.58 -28.65
CA PRO A 396 -14.38 26.92 -30.00
C PRO A 396 -13.05 26.23 -30.34
N ARG A 397 -12.98 25.62 -31.52
CA ARG A 397 -11.75 25.04 -32.06
C ARG A 397 -10.77 26.14 -32.46
N LEU A 398 -9.62 26.23 -31.78
CA LEU A 398 -8.47 26.99 -32.27
C LEU A 398 -7.44 26.07 -32.90
N ASN A 399 -7.02 26.42 -34.12
CA ASN A 399 -5.96 25.73 -34.86
C ASN A 399 -4.59 26.05 -34.25
N THR A 400 -3.83 25.02 -33.84
CA THR A 400 -2.37 25.10 -33.75
C THR A 400 -1.73 23.91 -34.44
N ARG A 401 -0.93 24.20 -35.47
CA ARG A 401 -0.16 23.21 -36.23
C ARG A 401 1.10 22.86 -35.45
N PHE A 402 1.21 21.63 -34.96
CA PHE A 402 2.52 21.02 -34.69
C PHE A 402 2.60 19.69 -35.42
N SER A 403 3.48 19.64 -36.42
CA SER A 403 3.51 18.61 -37.47
C SER A 403 4.67 17.65 -37.28
N TRP A 404 4.64 16.84 -36.22
CA TRP A 404 5.48 15.66 -36.07
C TRP A 404 4.82 14.66 -35.10
N LEU A 405 5.10 13.37 -35.28
CA LEU A 405 4.52 12.23 -34.54
C LEU A 405 3.03 11.89 -34.81
N ARG A 406 2.72 11.52 -36.07
CA ARG A 406 1.79 10.40 -36.29
C ARG A 406 2.12 9.57 -37.54
N ARG A 407 2.62 8.35 -37.34
CA ARG A 407 2.64 7.31 -38.37
C ARG A 407 1.21 6.83 -38.62
N LYS A 408 0.81 6.67 -39.88
CA LYS A 408 -0.51 6.13 -40.26
C LYS A 408 -0.56 4.61 -40.06
N SER A 409 -1.69 4.13 -39.56
CA SER A 409 -2.32 2.90 -40.07
C SER A 409 -3.83 3.14 -40.19
N ALA A 410 -4.51 2.40 -41.06
CA ALA A 410 -5.82 2.77 -41.58
C ALA A 410 -6.83 1.59 -41.54
N ASN A 411 -8.09 1.92 -41.85
CA ASN A 411 -9.26 1.05 -42.03
C ASN A 411 -9.89 0.57 -40.70
N GLY A 412 -11.23 0.49 -40.56
CA GLY A 412 -12.31 0.82 -41.49
C GLY A 412 -13.68 0.91 -40.79
N THR A 413 -14.70 1.38 -41.50
CA THR A 413 -16.03 1.76 -40.97
C THR A 413 -17.09 0.65 -41.12
N VAL A 414 -17.83 0.30 -40.05
CA VAL A 414 -19.20 -0.24 -40.14
C VAL A 414 -20.06 0.18 -38.93
N THR A 415 -21.30 0.61 -39.18
CA THR A 415 -22.51 0.63 -38.31
C THR A 415 -23.73 0.38 -39.24
N PRO A 416 -25.04 0.31 -38.83
CA PRO A 416 -25.68 0.55 -37.52
C PRO A 416 -26.93 -0.35 -37.15
N LYS A 417 -27.68 0.01 -36.08
CA LYS A 417 -29.11 -0.34 -35.73
C LYS A 417 -29.37 -1.79 -35.25
N CYS A 418 -30.40 -2.20 -34.48
CA CYS A 418 -31.56 -1.65 -33.70
C CYS A 418 -32.14 -2.82 -32.81
N ALA A 419 -33.13 -2.76 -31.89
CA ALA A 419 -33.79 -1.75 -31.02
C ALA A 419 -34.85 -2.46 -30.10
N GLN A 420 -35.58 -1.71 -29.24
CA GLN A 420 -36.87 -2.06 -28.54
C GLN A 420 -36.82 -3.04 -27.32
N GLN A 421 -37.23 -2.65 -26.09
CA GLN A 421 -38.58 -2.63 -25.42
C GLN A 421 -39.02 -4.00 -24.80
N THR A 422 -39.74 -4.17 -23.66
CA THR A 422 -40.41 -3.24 -22.68
C THR A 422 -40.79 -3.91 -21.32
N ASP A 423 -40.75 -3.11 -20.22
CA ASP A 423 -41.73 -2.97 -19.10
C ASP A 423 -41.97 -3.95 -17.90
N SER A 424 -42.18 -3.29 -16.73
CA SER A 424 -43.14 -3.54 -15.62
C SER A 424 -42.83 -4.42 -14.37
N CYS A 425 -42.32 -3.75 -13.32
CA CYS A 425 -42.88 -3.59 -11.95
C CYS A 425 -43.65 -4.71 -11.18
N ARG A 426 -43.19 -5.07 -9.95
CA ARG A 426 -43.81 -4.65 -8.63
C ARG A 426 -43.21 -5.29 -7.33
N SER A 427 -42.53 -4.46 -6.52
CA SER A 427 -42.81 -4.20 -5.07
C SER A 427 -42.64 -5.36 -4.00
N PRO A 428 -42.79 -5.13 -2.65
CA PRO A 428 -41.61 -5.19 -1.75
C PRO A 428 -41.77 -5.92 -0.37
N GLN A 429 -40.66 -6.28 0.30
CA GLN A 429 -40.57 -6.67 1.74
C GLN A 429 -39.09 -6.58 2.18
N SER A 430 -38.67 -5.65 3.05
CA SER A 430 -38.80 -5.57 4.52
C SER A 430 -37.56 -6.12 5.27
N CYS A 431 -36.76 -5.24 5.89
CA CYS A 431 -35.61 -5.58 6.74
C CYS A 431 -35.74 -4.96 8.14
N PRO A 432 -35.55 -5.76 9.19
CA PRO A 432 -34.88 -5.41 10.45
C PRO A 432 -33.56 -6.25 10.56
N GLU A 433 -32.59 -6.02 11.46
CA GLU A 433 -32.34 -4.96 12.43
C GLU A 433 -30.83 -4.91 12.75
N GLU A 434 -30.46 -3.98 13.62
CA GLU A 434 -29.12 -3.57 14.06
C GLU A 434 -28.12 -4.67 14.47
N HIS A 435 -26.83 -4.43 14.19
CA HIS A 435 -25.72 -5.02 14.94
C HIS A 435 -24.64 -3.97 15.29
N PRO A 436 -23.95 -4.11 16.45
CA PRO A 436 -23.30 -2.96 17.09
C PRO A 436 -21.91 -2.61 16.56
N LEU A 437 -21.48 -1.40 16.92
CA LEU A 437 -20.17 -0.81 16.63
C LEU A 437 -19.00 -1.77 16.90
N ALA A 438 -18.16 -1.98 15.88
CA ALA A 438 -16.92 -2.72 16.00
C ALA A 438 -16.00 -2.10 17.07
N THR A 439 -15.59 -2.92 18.03
CA THR A 439 -14.64 -2.52 19.08
C THR A 439 -13.28 -2.21 18.45
N PHE A 440 -12.71 -1.06 18.79
CA PHE A 440 -11.42 -0.63 18.26
C PHE A 440 -10.31 -1.64 18.65
N PRO A 441 -9.37 -1.96 17.73
CA PRO A 441 -8.16 -2.70 18.09
C PRO A 441 -7.31 -1.89 19.08
N PRO A 442 -6.42 -2.55 19.86
CA PRO A 442 -5.57 -1.87 20.83
C PRO A 442 -4.68 -0.83 20.14
N GLU A 443 -4.38 0.24 20.88
CA GLU A 443 -3.80 1.50 20.40
C GLU A 443 -2.73 1.31 19.31
N GLU A 444 -3.11 1.61 18.05
CA GLU A 444 -2.13 2.07 17.07
C GLU A 444 -1.44 3.30 17.66
N ASP A 445 -0.13 3.47 17.43
CA ASP A 445 0.62 4.60 17.98
C ASP A 445 0.16 5.93 17.36
N PHE A 446 -0.90 6.48 17.94
CA PHE A 446 -1.50 7.74 17.56
C PHE A 446 -0.51 8.90 17.74
N THR A 447 0.53 8.74 18.57
CA THR A 447 1.60 9.74 18.75
C THR A 447 2.30 10.03 17.43
N ALA A 448 2.75 8.99 16.71
CA ALA A 448 3.40 9.14 15.41
C ALA A 448 2.47 9.77 14.35
N ILE A 449 1.18 9.41 14.37
CA ILE A 449 0.16 9.97 13.45
C ILE A 449 -0.11 11.44 13.78
N VAL A 450 -0.24 11.79 15.06
CA VAL A 450 -0.45 13.16 15.54
C VAL A 450 0.78 14.01 15.23
N GLU A 451 1.99 13.53 15.49
CA GLU A 451 3.23 14.24 15.15
C GLU A 451 3.35 14.52 13.65
N PHE A 452 3.03 13.56 12.79
CA PHE A 452 3.02 13.75 11.34
C PHE A 452 2.01 14.83 10.92
N VAL A 453 0.80 14.81 11.50
CA VAL A 453 -0.24 15.82 11.22
C VAL A 453 0.16 17.20 11.77
N MET A 454 0.78 17.27 12.95
CA MET A 454 1.24 18.54 13.54
C MET A 454 2.36 19.16 12.72
N GLU A 455 3.35 18.38 12.29
CA GLU A 455 4.46 18.87 11.46
C GLU A 455 3.98 19.35 10.07
N ARG A 456 3.01 18.65 9.50
CA ARG A 456 2.33 19.05 8.27
C ARG A 456 1.63 20.41 8.40
N GLU A 457 0.84 20.61 9.45
CA GLU A 457 0.14 21.88 9.66
C GLU A 457 1.14 23.01 10.02
N GLN A 458 2.23 22.72 10.73
CA GLN A 458 3.34 23.68 10.95
C GLN A 458 3.98 24.12 9.63
N LEU A 459 4.32 23.17 8.74
CA LEU A 459 4.85 23.46 7.41
C LEU A 459 3.88 24.32 6.59
N LYS A 460 2.58 23.99 6.62
CA LYS A 460 1.53 24.78 5.97
C LYS A 460 1.47 26.20 6.52
N SER A 461 1.50 26.38 7.84
CA SER A 461 1.50 27.70 8.48
C SER A 461 2.72 28.53 8.08
N ALA A 462 3.92 27.93 8.07
CA ALA A 462 5.14 28.62 7.65
C ALA A 462 5.12 29.07 6.17
N LEU A 463 4.50 28.29 5.28
CA LEU A 463 4.30 28.65 3.87
C LEU A 463 3.30 29.82 3.71
N GLN A 464 2.24 29.84 4.52
CA GLN A 464 1.23 30.91 4.56
C GLN A 464 1.80 32.22 5.14
N GLU A 465 2.55 32.16 6.24
CA GLU A 465 3.22 33.32 6.85
C GLU A 465 4.17 34.02 5.87
N GLN A 466 4.88 33.25 5.05
CA GLN A 466 5.79 33.78 4.02
C GLN A 466 5.09 34.16 2.71
N ARG A 467 3.75 34.05 2.63
CA ARG A 467 2.93 34.32 1.44
C ARG A 467 3.41 33.57 0.19
N LEU A 468 3.81 32.32 0.37
CA LEU A 468 4.29 31.45 -0.71
C LEU A 468 3.15 30.60 -1.29
N PHE A 469 2.06 30.41 -0.53
CA PHE A 469 0.99 29.48 -0.84
C PHE A 469 -0.27 29.73 0.00
N ASP A 470 -1.44 29.84 -0.63
CA ASP A 470 -2.74 30.03 0.04
C ASP A 470 -3.62 28.76 0.07
N GLY A 471 -3.15 27.64 -0.49
CA GLY A 471 -3.94 26.41 -0.64
C GLY A 471 -3.84 25.41 0.52
N PHE A 472 -4.10 24.14 0.20
CA PHE A 472 -3.93 23.00 1.09
C PHE A 472 -2.74 22.15 0.65
N LEU A 473 -1.84 21.79 1.57
CA LEU A 473 -1.10 20.53 1.43
C LEU A 473 -2.13 19.43 1.20
N TYR A 474 -1.96 18.57 0.19
CA TYR A 474 -3.02 17.64 -0.20
C TYR A 474 -3.18 16.52 0.83
N ARG A 475 -4.41 16.13 1.18
CA ARG A 475 -4.69 14.87 1.90
C ARG A 475 -5.78 14.16 1.14
N ASN A 476 -5.75 12.83 1.17
CA ASN A 476 -6.83 11.99 0.65
C ASN A 476 -8.22 12.53 1.04
N LEU A 477 -9.07 12.78 0.05
CA LEU A 477 -10.48 13.19 0.19
C LEU A 477 -11.39 12.12 0.84
N ASN A 478 -10.82 11.03 1.37
CA ASN A 478 -11.53 9.92 2.02
C ASN A 478 -11.59 10.00 3.56
N MET A 479 -11.30 11.16 4.17
CA MET A 479 -11.80 11.44 5.53
C MET A 479 -12.35 12.86 5.65
N ARG A 480 -13.64 12.93 5.98
CA ARG A 480 -14.44 14.12 6.34
C ARG A 480 -14.74 15.12 5.21
N ALA A 481 -15.66 14.72 4.32
CA ALA A 481 -16.71 15.64 3.83
C ALA A 481 -17.74 15.99 4.94
N GLN A 482 -17.25 16.34 6.14
CA GLN A 482 -18.03 16.74 7.31
C GLN A 482 -17.20 17.72 8.15
N ARG A 483 -17.02 18.94 7.60
CA ARG A 483 -16.68 20.18 8.34
C ARG A 483 -16.71 21.40 7.41
N LEU A 484 -17.83 21.58 6.72
CA LEU A 484 -18.10 22.81 5.95
C LEU A 484 -19.59 23.19 6.00
N GLU A 485 -20.19 23.05 7.18
CA GLU A 485 -21.52 23.58 7.49
C GLU A 485 -21.62 23.96 8.99
N SER A 486 -20.65 24.77 9.43
CA SER A 486 -20.68 25.36 10.79
C SER A 486 -20.13 26.78 10.79
N ARG A 487 -20.80 27.67 10.02
CA ARG A 487 -20.96 29.12 10.24
C ARG A 487 -21.58 29.78 9.00
N LEU A 488 -22.92 29.92 9.00
CA LEU A 488 -23.66 31.13 8.56
C LEU A 488 -25.19 30.95 8.73
N SER A 489 -25.62 30.83 9.98
CA SER A 489 -26.98 31.09 10.46
C SER A 489 -26.85 31.31 11.97
N SER A 490 -26.53 32.53 12.43
CA SER A 490 -27.38 33.73 12.58
C SER A 490 -28.15 33.74 13.90
N GLY A 491 -27.81 34.72 14.76
CA GLY A 491 -28.42 34.94 16.08
C GLY A 491 -27.63 34.29 17.23
N HIS A 492 -27.48 34.92 18.39
CA HIS A 492 -27.92 36.24 18.85
C HIS A 492 -26.93 36.75 19.91
N ALA A 493 -26.67 38.05 19.99
CA ALA A 493 -25.87 38.65 21.07
C ALA A 493 -26.31 40.08 21.37
N ALA A 494 -27.32 40.21 22.23
CA ALA A 494 -27.63 41.44 22.97
C ALA A 494 -28.42 41.05 24.24
N PRO A 495 -27.83 41.16 25.45
CA PRO A 495 -28.57 41.03 26.69
C PRO A 495 -28.89 42.40 27.29
N LEU A 496 -30.15 42.58 27.68
CA LEU A 496 -30.56 43.63 28.62
C LEU A 496 -30.52 43.05 30.04
N HIS A 497 -29.90 43.81 30.94
CA HIS A 497 -30.16 43.89 32.38
C HIS A 497 -30.10 42.65 33.31
N SER A 498 -29.10 42.74 34.20
CA SER A 498 -29.16 42.60 35.67
C SER A 498 -29.55 41.29 36.38
N GLU A 499 -28.67 41.00 37.35
CA GLU A 499 -28.93 40.48 38.72
C GLU A 499 -28.84 38.98 39.05
N ASP A 500 -27.97 38.76 40.04
CA ASP A 500 -27.88 37.76 41.11
C ASP A 500 -27.67 36.24 40.89
N GLN A 501 -26.48 35.84 41.38
CA GLN A 501 -26.24 34.82 42.42
C GLN A 501 -27.05 33.51 42.41
N GLY A 502 -26.33 32.37 42.39
CA GLY A 502 -26.89 31.13 42.95
C GLY A 502 -26.23 29.81 42.53
N GLN A 503 -25.08 29.49 43.15
CA GLN A 503 -24.67 28.17 43.68
C GLN A 503 -25.02 26.81 43.00
N ALA A 504 -24.14 25.84 43.29
CA ALA A 504 -24.41 24.39 43.45
C ALA A 504 -24.56 23.47 42.20
N TRP A 505 -23.41 22.91 41.81
CA TRP A 505 -23.09 21.48 41.92
C TRP A 505 -24.03 20.39 41.36
N CYS A 506 -23.44 19.56 40.49
CA CYS A 506 -23.62 18.11 40.33
C CYS A 506 -24.98 17.55 39.86
N ARG A 507 -24.96 16.98 38.65
CA ARG A 507 -24.85 15.51 38.49
C ARG A 507 -24.07 15.15 37.23
#